data_AF-A0A972TUJ1-F1
#
_entry.id   AF-A0A972TUJ1-F1
#
_cell.length_a   1.000
_cell.length_b   1.000
_cell.length_c   1.000
_cell.angle_alpha   90.00
_cell.angle_beta   90.00
_cell.angle_gamma   90.00
#
_symmetry.space_group_name_H-M   'P 1'
#
loop_
_entity.id
_entity.type
_entity.pdbx_description
1 polymer ?
#
loop_
_entity_poly.entity_id
_entity_poly.type
_entity_poly.pdbx_seq_one_letter_code
_entity_poly.pdbx_strand_id
1 'polypeptide(L)'
;MAQLKRIIFFTFSFILSASLSSSILTGLNLRGELLFQEKEISIIVQELFELINEERKDLGLLTLQFSQDLSLLAREHSKDMALRGKISHFSTSGQSYRDRIIEAGFYFSAIGENVAFSNRPQAELIHETLMDSAGHRKNILDPDFDQVGIGVVFRKNKGYFITQDFRRAMVLKKEEEVKEDIQRDINDLRQENYLPSLSFTKEADDYALKCALNKAKDKAPPPMPHHWGETQFLFITSPTLEGIQSIYRDKVLKKTYTRAGLGVSFDKSSKYPGGCYFITLVLISEN
;
A
#
# COMPACT_ATOMS: atom_id res chain seq x y z
N MET A 1 45.49 10.38 87.71
CA MET A 1 45.09 9.00 87.35
C MET A 1 43.74 9.06 86.66
N ALA A 2 43.72 9.01 85.33
CA ALA A 2 42.53 9.21 84.51
C ALA A 2 41.88 7.85 84.15
N GLN A 3 40.56 7.76 84.32
CA GLN A 3 39.75 6.59 83.97
C GLN A 3 39.47 6.53 82.47
N LEU A 4 39.69 5.36 81.86
CA LEU A 4 39.38 5.06 80.46
C LEU A 4 38.00 4.36 80.38
N LYS A 5 37.03 4.97 79.71
CA LYS A 5 35.70 4.38 79.45
C LYS A 5 35.76 3.46 78.22
N ARG A 6 35.26 2.22 78.36
CA ARG A 6 35.01 1.26 77.27
C ARG A 6 33.74 1.66 76.49
N ILE A 7 33.81 1.64 75.16
CA ILE A 7 32.66 1.81 74.24
C ILE A 7 32.31 0.43 73.68
N ILE A 8 31.03 0.05 73.78
CA ILE A 8 30.45 -1.17 73.19
C ILE A 8 29.71 -0.75 71.91
N PHE A 9 30.05 -1.35 70.76
CA PHE A 9 29.31 -1.18 69.50
C PHE A 9 28.16 -2.19 69.43
N PHE A 10 26.92 -1.71 69.25
CA PHE A 10 25.77 -2.52 68.83
C PHE A 10 25.59 -2.34 67.32
N THR A 11 25.69 -3.41 66.53
CA THR A 11 25.30 -3.42 65.11
C THR A 11 23.83 -3.77 65.00
N PHE A 12 23.00 -2.81 64.57
CA PHE A 12 21.61 -3.05 64.20
C PHE A 12 21.55 -3.48 62.72
N SER A 13 21.12 -4.71 62.45
CA SER A 13 20.86 -5.18 61.09
C SER A 13 19.42 -4.79 60.72
N PHE A 14 19.26 -3.79 59.85
CA PHE A 14 17.95 -3.37 59.35
C PHE A 14 17.55 -4.28 58.18
N ILE A 15 16.66 -5.26 58.43
CA ILE A 15 15.99 -6.00 57.35
C ILE A 15 14.83 -5.13 56.87
N LEU A 16 15.03 -4.42 55.75
CA LEU A 16 13.99 -3.65 55.09
C LEU A 16 13.10 -4.61 54.29
N SER A 17 12.02 -5.13 54.88
CA SER A 17 10.98 -5.82 54.13
C SER A 17 10.12 -4.77 53.41
N ALA A 18 10.42 -4.52 52.14
CA ALA A 18 9.56 -3.69 51.31
C ALA A 18 8.25 -4.46 51.04
N SER A 19 7.16 -4.10 51.74
CA SER A 19 5.82 -4.55 51.40
C SER A 19 5.33 -3.81 50.16
N LEU A 20 5.60 -4.38 48.98
CA LEU A 20 4.93 -3.93 47.76
C LEU A 20 3.42 -4.07 47.94
N SER A 21 2.67 -2.99 47.74
CA SER A 21 1.21 -3.05 47.81
C SER A 21 0.67 -3.95 46.69
N SER A 22 -0.39 -4.71 46.99
CA SER A 22 -1.02 -5.64 46.05
C SER A 22 -1.35 -5.00 44.70
N SER A 23 -1.75 -3.72 44.68
CA SER A 23 -2.04 -2.95 43.47
C SER A 23 -0.82 -2.73 42.58
N ILE A 24 0.35 -2.45 43.18
CA ILE A 24 1.61 -2.27 42.42
C ILE A 24 2.08 -3.62 41.86
N LEU A 25 1.97 -4.69 42.64
CA LEU A 25 2.31 -6.04 42.20
C LEU A 25 1.38 -6.52 41.06
N THR A 26 0.08 -6.24 41.18
CA THR A 26 -0.92 -6.56 40.14
C THR A 26 -0.66 -5.76 38.86
N GLY A 27 -0.33 -4.47 38.98
CA GLY A 27 0.04 -3.61 37.84
C GLY A 27 1.32 -4.05 37.12
N LEU A 28 2.34 -4.50 37.87
CA LEU A 28 3.58 -5.07 37.32
C LEU A 28 3.32 -6.39 36.57
N ASN A 29 2.48 -7.27 37.11
CA ASN A 29 2.11 -8.54 36.47
C ASN A 29 1.30 -8.32 35.18
N LEU A 30 0.28 -7.45 35.20
CA LEU A 30 -0.51 -7.11 34.01
C LEU A 30 0.36 -6.53 32.90
N ARG A 31 1.32 -5.67 33.25
CA ARG A 31 2.27 -5.11 32.29
C ARG A 31 3.20 -6.20 31.72
N GLY A 32 3.65 -7.13 32.54
CA GLY A 32 4.45 -8.27 32.09
C GLY A 32 3.70 -9.19 31.11
N GLU A 33 2.45 -9.53 31.42
CA GLU A 33 1.59 -10.35 30.54
C GLU A 33 1.31 -9.66 29.19
N LEU A 34 1.00 -8.35 29.21
CA LEU A 34 0.79 -7.57 27.99
C LEU A 34 2.06 -7.51 27.13
N LEU A 35 3.22 -7.29 27.73
CA LEU A 35 4.50 -7.27 27.00
C LEU A 35 4.85 -8.63 26.40
N PHE A 36 4.60 -9.72 27.13
CA PHE A 36 4.82 -11.07 26.62
C PHE A 36 3.89 -11.36 25.43
N GLN A 37 2.62 -10.98 25.53
CA GLN A 37 1.63 -11.15 24.47
C GLN A 37 1.97 -10.33 23.21
N GLU A 38 2.34 -9.06 23.36
CA GLU A 38 2.77 -8.25 22.21
C GLU A 38 4.03 -8.85 21.54
N LYS A 39 4.95 -9.41 22.33
CA LYS A 39 6.12 -10.11 21.79
C LYS A 39 5.74 -11.38 21.03
N GLU A 40 4.86 -12.21 21.57
CA GLU A 40 4.35 -13.41 20.88
C GLU A 40 3.65 -13.05 19.56
N ILE A 41 2.76 -12.05 19.60
CA ILE A 41 2.08 -11.52 18.40
C ILE A 41 3.10 -11.03 17.36
N SER A 42 4.13 -10.30 17.78
CA SER A 42 5.18 -9.82 16.88
C SER A 42 5.97 -10.94 16.22
N ILE A 43 6.20 -12.05 16.93
CA ILE A 43 6.87 -13.24 16.38
C ILE A 43 5.99 -13.88 15.30
N ILE A 44 4.70 -14.11 15.60
CA ILE A 44 3.75 -14.69 14.63
C ILE A 44 3.67 -13.83 13.36
N VAL A 45 3.60 -12.50 13.51
CA VAL A 45 3.56 -11.57 12.37
C VAL A 45 4.81 -11.69 11.50
N GLN A 46 6.00 -11.77 12.13
CA GLN A 46 7.27 -11.88 11.42
C GLN A 46 7.37 -13.23 10.68
N GLU A 47 7.06 -14.34 11.36
CA GLU A 47 7.10 -15.68 10.77
C GLU A 47 6.10 -15.82 9.61
N LEU A 48 4.88 -15.29 9.75
CA LEU A 48 3.90 -15.29 8.65
C LEU A 48 4.41 -14.50 7.43
N PHE A 49 5.08 -13.38 7.65
CA PHE A 49 5.67 -12.58 6.58
C PHE A 49 6.81 -13.32 5.87
N GLU A 50 7.66 -14.00 6.64
CA GLU A 50 8.75 -14.83 6.11
C GLU A 50 8.21 -15.99 5.26
N LEU A 51 7.25 -16.76 5.79
CA LEU A 51 6.62 -17.88 5.08
C LEU A 51 5.95 -17.45 3.75
N ILE A 52 5.25 -16.31 3.73
CA ILE A 52 4.69 -15.74 2.48
C ILE A 52 5.80 -15.52 1.45
N ASN A 53 6.93 -14.95 1.87
CA ASN A 53 8.02 -14.62 0.96
C ASN A 53 8.85 -15.84 0.55
N GLU A 54 8.92 -16.88 1.37
CA GLU A 54 9.49 -18.17 1.01
C GLU A 54 8.68 -18.82 -0.13
N GLU A 55 7.36 -18.93 0.02
CA GLU A 55 6.46 -19.47 -1.03
C GLU A 55 6.58 -18.70 -2.35
N ARG A 56 6.63 -17.36 -2.28
CA ARG A 56 6.79 -16.52 -3.47
C ARG A 56 8.14 -16.75 -4.14
N LYS A 57 9.21 -16.84 -3.35
CA LYS A 57 10.57 -17.06 -3.87
C LYS A 57 10.70 -18.42 -4.53
N ASP A 58 10.10 -19.46 -3.97
CA ASP A 58 10.12 -20.82 -4.52
C ASP A 58 9.44 -20.91 -5.89
N LEU A 59 8.50 -20.00 -6.17
CA LEU A 59 7.84 -19.86 -7.47
C LEU A 59 8.48 -18.79 -8.39
N GLY A 60 9.62 -18.21 -7.99
CA GLY A 60 10.30 -17.17 -8.77
C GLY A 60 9.57 -15.83 -8.82
N LEU A 61 8.63 -15.60 -7.90
CA LEU A 61 7.92 -14.33 -7.76
C LEU A 61 8.77 -13.34 -6.94
N LEU A 62 8.54 -12.04 -7.18
CA LEU A 62 9.12 -10.99 -6.35
C LEU A 62 8.56 -11.07 -4.93
N THR A 63 9.44 -10.96 -3.93
CA THR A 63 9.05 -10.89 -2.51
C THR A 63 8.25 -9.62 -2.22
N LEU A 64 7.27 -9.72 -1.33
CA LEU A 64 6.51 -8.59 -0.82
C LEU A 64 7.34 -7.82 0.22
N GLN A 65 7.17 -6.50 0.23
CA GLN A 65 7.68 -5.64 1.29
C GLN A 65 6.65 -5.56 2.42
N PHE A 66 7.12 -5.60 3.67
CA PHE A 66 6.24 -5.40 4.82
C PHE A 66 5.80 -3.92 4.90
N SER A 67 4.49 -3.68 4.97
CA SER A 67 3.92 -2.34 5.11
C SER A 67 3.38 -2.14 6.52
N GLN A 68 4.06 -1.30 7.31
CA GLN A 68 3.65 -0.99 8.68
C GLN A 68 2.25 -0.36 8.74
N ASP A 69 1.97 0.61 7.86
CA ASP A 69 0.66 1.28 7.84
C ASP A 69 -0.47 0.31 7.48
N LEU A 70 -0.22 -0.60 6.54
CA LEU A 70 -1.19 -1.63 6.15
C LEU A 70 -1.38 -2.67 7.28
N SER A 71 -0.30 -3.00 8.00
CA SER A 71 -0.36 -3.86 9.19
C SER A 71 -1.19 -3.25 10.32
N LEU A 72 -1.11 -1.93 10.53
CA LEU A 72 -1.97 -1.23 11.49
C LEU A 72 -3.45 -1.37 11.11
N LEU A 73 -3.79 -1.18 9.83
CA LEU A 73 -5.16 -1.35 9.33
C LEU A 73 -5.65 -2.80 9.48
N ALA A 74 -4.81 -3.77 9.10
CA ALA A 74 -5.09 -5.20 9.24
C ALA A 74 -5.30 -5.59 10.71
N ARG A 75 -4.52 -5.01 11.64
CA ARG A 75 -4.63 -5.25 13.08
C ARG A 75 -5.94 -4.70 13.65
N GLU A 76 -6.40 -3.53 13.22
CA GLU A 76 -7.72 -3.01 13.62
C GLU A 76 -8.86 -3.88 13.09
N HIS A 77 -8.75 -4.42 11.88
CA HIS A 77 -9.74 -5.39 11.38
C HIS A 77 -9.73 -6.70 12.17
N SER A 78 -8.54 -7.23 12.47
CA SER A 78 -8.39 -8.40 13.35
C SER A 78 -8.98 -8.17 14.74
N LYS A 79 -8.86 -6.95 15.28
CA LYS A 79 -9.48 -6.56 16.55
C LYS A 79 -11.00 -6.52 16.45
N ASP A 80 -11.56 -5.98 15.38
CA ASP A 80 -13.00 -6.02 15.11
C ASP A 80 -13.53 -7.46 15.03
N MET A 81 -12.86 -8.33 14.26
CA MET A 81 -13.19 -9.75 14.19
C MET A 81 -13.08 -10.43 15.55
N ALA A 82 -12.02 -10.13 16.31
CA ALA A 82 -11.81 -10.65 17.65
C ALA A 82 -12.94 -10.24 18.58
N LEU A 83 -13.40 -8.97 18.56
CA LEU A 83 -14.52 -8.45 19.36
C LEU A 83 -15.85 -9.14 19.04
N ARG A 84 -16.08 -9.50 17.76
CA ARG A 84 -17.24 -10.33 17.36
C ARG A 84 -17.04 -11.81 17.67
N GLY A 85 -15.81 -12.29 17.69
CA GLY A 85 -15.47 -13.71 17.78
C GLY A 85 -15.80 -14.49 16.51
N LYS A 86 -15.74 -13.83 15.34
CA LYS A 86 -16.05 -14.43 14.05
C LYS A 86 -15.17 -13.80 12.96
N ILE A 87 -14.63 -14.63 12.07
CA ILE A 87 -13.91 -14.17 10.88
C ILE A 87 -14.86 -13.59 9.83
N SER A 88 -14.44 -12.50 9.18
CA SER A 88 -15.20 -11.86 8.12
C SER A 88 -14.34 -10.89 7.33
N HIS A 89 -14.57 -10.77 6.03
CA HIS A 89 -14.01 -9.70 5.20
C HIS A 89 -14.66 -8.32 5.46
N PHE A 90 -15.80 -8.30 6.16
CA PHE A 90 -16.52 -7.09 6.51
C PHE A 90 -16.36 -6.76 7.99
N SER A 91 -16.10 -5.48 8.29
CA SER A 91 -16.07 -4.95 9.66
C SER A 91 -17.49 -4.93 10.28
N THR A 92 -17.58 -4.62 11.57
CA THR A 92 -18.88 -4.39 12.23
C THR A 92 -19.68 -3.23 11.60
N SER A 93 -19.01 -2.22 11.05
CA SER A 93 -19.63 -1.10 10.32
C SER A 93 -20.05 -1.47 8.89
N GLY A 94 -19.79 -2.71 8.44
CA GLY A 94 -20.10 -3.18 7.08
C GLY A 94 -19.05 -2.80 6.03
N GLN A 95 -17.89 -2.29 6.43
CA GLN A 95 -16.82 -1.91 5.51
C GLN A 95 -16.02 -3.13 5.06
N SER A 96 -15.87 -3.28 3.75
CA SER A 96 -14.96 -4.25 3.14
C SER A 96 -13.49 -3.82 3.30
N TYR A 97 -12.54 -4.71 3.04
CA TYR A 97 -11.11 -4.34 3.00
C TYR A 97 -10.84 -3.20 2.01
N ARG A 98 -11.56 -3.16 0.88
CA ARG A 98 -11.49 -2.08 -0.09
C ARG A 98 -11.88 -0.75 0.53
N ASP A 99 -12.99 -0.69 1.25
CA ASP A 99 -13.46 0.54 1.88
C ASP A 99 -12.46 1.03 2.93
N ARG A 100 -11.94 0.11 3.75
CA ARG A 100 -10.95 0.42 4.80
C ARG A 100 -9.65 0.97 4.21
N ILE A 101 -9.12 0.37 3.13
CA ILE A 101 -7.90 0.84 2.48
C ILE A 101 -8.12 2.22 1.81
N ILE A 102 -9.29 2.45 1.22
CA ILE A 102 -9.65 3.73 0.61
C ILE A 102 -9.75 4.83 1.67
N GLU A 103 -10.44 4.56 2.78
CA GLU A 103 -10.61 5.50 3.89
C GLU A 103 -9.27 5.82 4.57
N ALA A 104 -8.37 4.85 4.68
CA ALA A 104 -7.00 5.05 5.16
C ALA A 104 -6.13 5.89 4.20
N GLY A 105 -6.64 6.23 3.02
CA GLY A 105 -5.99 7.17 2.10
C GLY A 105 -4.92 6.56 1.20
N PHE A 106 -4.72 5.24 1.22
CA PHE A 106 -3.68 4.58 0.42
C PHE A 106 -3.85 4.81 -1.08
N TYR A 107 -2.71 4.90 -1.78
CA TYR A 107 -2.64 4.79 -3.23
C TYR A 107 -2.26 3.37 -3.61
N PHE A 108 -2.99 2.79 -4.57
CA PHE A 108 -2.84 1.39 -4.95
C PHE A 108 -3.44 1.11 -6.34
N SER A 109 -2.84 0.19 -7.08
CA SER A 109 -3.39 -0.31 -8.34
C SER A 109 -4.08 -1.67 -8.19
N ALA A 110 -3.73 -2.43 -7.16
CA ALA A 110 -4.33 -3.71 -6.80
C ALA A 110 -4.37 -3.86 -5.27
N ILE A 111 -5.37 -4.57 -4.75
CA ILE A 111 -5.55 -4.89 -3.33
C ILE A 111 -6.16 -6.28 -3.16
N GLY A 112 -5.89 -6.93 -2.04
CA GLY A 112 -6.48 -8.22 -1.66
C GLY A 112 -6.47 -8.40 -0.14
N GLU A 113 -7.24 -9.36 0.36
CA GLU A 113 -7.30 -9.68 1.79
C GLU A 113 -7.42 -11.19 2.00
N ASN A 114 -6.65 -11.71 2.95
CA ASN A 114 -6.92 -12.97 3.61
C ASN A 114 -7.30 -12.73 5.06
N VAL A 115 -8.25 -13.51 5.57
CA VAL A 115 -8.56 -13.55 7.00
C VAL A 115 -8.47 -14.99 7.50
N ALA A 116 -7.92 -15.17 8.69
CA ALA A 116 -7.79 -16.47 9.31
C ALA A 116 -8.12 -16.43 10.79
N PHE A 117 -8.35 -17.62 11.31
CA PHE A 117 -8.53 -17.87 12.73
C PHE A 117 -7.66 -19.07 13.12
N SER A 118 -7.00 -18.97 14.26
CA SER A 118 -6.28 -20.11 14.85
C SER A 118 -6.50 -20.16 16.36
N ASN A 119 -6.63 -21.38 16.89
CA ASN A 119 -6.64 -21.62 18.33
C ASN A 119 -5.22 -21.72 18.92
N ARG A 120 -4.18 -21.69 18.09
CA ARG A 120 -2.77 -21.84 18.48
C ARG A 120 -1.91 -20.69 17.93
N PRO A 121 -0.90 -20.23 18.68
CA PRO A 121 0.09 -19.26 18.20
C PRO A 121 1.15 -19.94 17.32
N GLN A 122 0.75 -20.60 16.23
CA GLN A 122 1.66 -21.31 15.32
C GLN A 122 1.54 -20.71 13.93
N ALA A 123 2.55 -19.96 13.50
CA ALA A 123 2.54 -19.26 12.22
C ALA A 123 2.47 -20.23 11.04
N GLU A 124 3.18 -21.35 11.11
CA GLU A 124 3.20 -22.40 10.09
C GLU A 124 1.81 -22.98 9.88
N LEU A 125 1.11 -23.34 10.96
CA LEU A 125 -0.25 -23.86 10.89
C LEU A 125 -1.22 -22.85 10.26
N ILE A 126 -1.10 -21.58 10.63
CA ILE A 126 -1.92 -20.50 10.06
C ILE A 126 -1.62 -20.36 8.56
N HIS A 127 -0.34 -20.39 8.18
CA HIS A 127 0.12 -20.24 6.81
C HIS A 127 -0.33 -21.42 5.94
N GLU A 128 -0.11 -22.66 6.36
CA GLU A 128 -0.57 -23.87 5.68
C GLU A 128 -2.08 -23.83 5.43
N THR A 129 -2.87 -23.44 6.44
CA THR A 129 -4.34 -23.31 6.30
C THR A 129 -4.72 -22.28 5.23
N LEU A 130 -3.97 -21.18 5.11
CA LEU A 130 -4.18 -20.19 4.06
C LEU A 130 -3.77 -20.75 2.69
N MET A 131 -2.65 -21.45 2.60
CA MET A 131 -2.15 -22.02 1.34
C MET A 131 -3.02 -23.17 0.80
N ASP A 132 -3.71 -23.90 1.68
CA ASP A 132 -4.66 -24.94 1.31
C ASP A 132 -5.96 -24.38 0.70
N SER A 133 -6.30 -23.13 1.01
CA SER A 133 -7.45 -22.44 0.42
C SER A 133 -7.06 -21.80 -0.91
N ALA A 134 -7.67 -22.26 -2.01
CA ALA A 134 -7.40 -21.74 -3.35
C ALA A 134 -7.56 -20.21 -3.46
N GLY A 135 -8.56 -19.63 -2.78
CA GLY A 135 -8.78 -18.18 -2.77
C GLY A 135 -7.70 -17.41 -2.01
N HIS A 136 -7.26 -17.92 -0.85
CA HIS A 136 -6.24 -17.26 -0.05
C HIS A 136 -4.84 -17.42 -0.65
N ARG A 137 -4.52 -18.62 -1.13
CA ARG A 137 -3.29 -18.92 -1.88
C ARG A 137 -3.16 -18.02 -3.12
N LYS A 138 -4.26 -17.77 -3.84
CA LYS A 138 -4.24 -16.83 -4.96
C LYS A 138 -3.72 -15.46 -4.53
N ASN A 139 -4.17 -14.92 -3.40
CA ASN A 139 -3.69 -13.62 -2.92
C ASN A 139 -2.21 -13.65 -2.52
N ILE A 140 -1.77 -14.69 -1.79
CA ILE A 140 -0.36 -14.85 -1.35
C ILE A 140 0.59 -14.87 -2.56
N LEU A 141 0.19 -15.55 -3.62
CA LEU A 141 0.99 -15.78 -4.83
C LEU A 141 0.68 -14.81 -5.97
N ASP A 142 -0.14 -13.77 -5.75
CA ASP A 142 -0.49 -12.84 -6.81
C ASP A 142 0.75 -12.00 -7.20
N PRO A 143 1.21 -12.05 -8.47
CA PRO A 143 2.37 -11.27 -8.91
C PRO A 143 2.09 -9.76 -8.94
N ASP A 144 0.83 -9.33 -8.93
CA ASP A 144 0.50 -7.91 -8.96
C ASP A 144 0.84 -7.22 -7.65
N PHE A 145 0.82 -7.93 -6.51
CA PHE A 145 1.12 -7.35 -5.20
C PHE A 145 2.62 -7.17 -4.97
N ASP A 146 2.98 -6.07 -4.29
CA ASP A 146 4.35 -5.74 -3.88
C ASP A 146 4.47 -5.47 -2.36
N GLN A 147 3.34 -5.37 -1.66
CA GLN A 147 3.31 -5.11 -0.22
C GLN A 147 2.27 -5.97 0.49
N VAL A 148 2.57 -6.32 1.75
CA VAL A 148 1.64 -6.97 2.68
C VAL A 148 1.68 -6.30 4.05
N GLY A 149 0.52 -6.14 4.66
CA GLY A 149 0.34 -5.78 6.06
C GLY A 149 -0.32 -6.92 6.80
N ILE A 150 0.28 -7.39 7.89
CA ILE A 150 -0.24 -8.51 8.68
C ILE A 150 -0.68 -7.98 10.04
N GLY A 151 -1.94 -8.24 10.38
CA GLY A 151 -2.53 -7.94 11.68
C GLY A 151 -2.87 -9.22 12.41
N VAL A 152 -2.46 -9.32 13.68
CA VAL A 152 -2.80 -10.45 14.55
C VAL A 152 -3.32 -9.91 15.88
N VAL A 153 -4.46 -10.44 16.34
CA VAL A 153 -5.05 -10.12 17.64
C VAL A 153 -5.44 -11.40 18.36
N PHE A 154 -4.89 -11.57 19.56
CA PHE A 154 -5.34 -12.62 20.47
C PHE A 154 -6.52 -12.16 21.31
N ARG A 155 -7.53 -13.02 21.45
CA ARG A 155 -8.60 -12.85 22.43
C ARG A 155 -8.70 -14.09 23.31
N LYS A 156 -8.56 -13.89 24.61
CA LYS A 156 -8.69 -14.95 25.63
C LYS A 156 -9.99 -15.75 25.42
N ASN A 157 -9.87 -17.07 25.45
CA ASN A 157 -10.93 -18.06 25.20
C ASN A 157 -11.55 -18.03 23.78
N LYS A 158 -11.05 -17.18 22.89
CA LYS A 158 -11.48 -17.17 21.49
C LYS A 158 -10.37 -17.60 20.55
N GLY A 159 -9.10 -17.23 20.79
CA GLY A 159 -7.96 -17.59 19.93
C GLY A 159 -7.36 -16.37 19.22
N TYR A 160 -6.62 -16.61 18.15
CA TYR A 160 -5.93 -15.63 17.32
C TYR A 160 -6.77 -15.33 16.08
N PHE A 161 -7.00 -14.04 15.82
CA PHE A 161 -7.63 -13.51 14.63
C PHE A 161 -6.55 -12.84 13.79
N ILE A 162 -6.51 -13.18 12.50
CA ILE A 162 -5.44 -12.78 11.60
C ILE A 162 -6.05 -12.13 10.36
N THR A 163 -5.45 -11.05 9.91
CA THR A 163 -5.71 -10.40 8.64
C THR A 163 -4.39 -10.24 7.90
N GLN A 164 -4.35 -10.59 6.61
CA GLN A 164 -3.28 -10.22 5.68
C GLN A 164 -3.91 -9.33 4.62
N ASP A 165 -3.60 -8.05 4.65
CA ASP A 165 -3.99 -7.11 3.61
C ASP A 165 -2.83 -6.97 2.61
N PHE A 166 -3.11 -7.18 1.33
CA PHE A 166 -2.15 -7.09 0.25
C PHE A 166 -2.42 -5.86 -0.60
N ARG A 167 -1.37 -5.28 -1.17
CA ARG A 167 -1.52 -4.24 -2.19
C ARG A 167 -0.40 -4.23 -3.20
N ARG A 168 -0.67 -3.61 -4.35
CA ARG A 168 0.32 -3.02 -5.25
C ARG A 168 0.39 -1.54 -4.95
N ALA A 169 1.43 -1.10 -4.25
CA ALA A 169 1.63 0.29 -3.91
C ALA A 169 1.91 1.10 -5.19
N MET A 170 1.29 2.28 -5.27
CA MET A 170 1.60 3.21 -6.35
C MET A 170 2.69 4.17 -5.88
N VAL A 171 3.85 4.11 -6.53
CA VAL A 171 4.88 5.14 -6.39
C VAL A 171 4.43 6.33 -7.21
N LEU A 172 3.99 7.39 -6.54
CA LEU A 172 3.50 8.58 -7.21
C LEU A 172 4.66 9.37 -7.80
N LYS A 173 4.74 9.35 -9.11
CA LYS A 173 5.57 10.26 -9.91
C LYS A 173 4.84 11.57 -10.11
N LYS A 174 5.56 12.69 -9.98
CA LYS A 174 4.98 14.03 -10.19
C LYS A 174 4.47 14.16 -11.61
N GLU A 175 3.30 14.76 -11.79
CA GLU A 175 2.64 14.91 -13.10
C GLU A 175 3.56 15.53 -14.17
N GLU A 176 4.36 16.54 -13.77
CA GLU A 176 5.33 17.18 -14.67
C GLU A 176 6.44 16.23 -15.11
N GLU A 177 6.96 15.42 -14.19
CA GLU A 177 8.01 14.44 -14.49
C GLU A 177 7.48 13.31 -15.39
N VAL A 178 6.23 12.90 -15.20
CA VAL A 178 5.54 11.96 -16.10
C VAL A 178 5.38 12.57 -17.49
N LYS A 179 5.00 13.85 -17.57
CA LYS A 179 4.83 14.56 -18.83
C LYS A 179 6.15 14.62 -19.60
N GLU A 180 7.22 15.07 -18.94
CA GLU A 180 8.56 15.18 -19.54
C GLU A 180 9.07 13.83 -20.07
N ASP A 181 8.88 12.76 -19.30
CA ASP A 181 9.33 11.43 -19.71
C ASP A 181 8.55 10.88 -20.91
N ILE A 182 7.22 11.05 -20.94
CA ILE A 182 6.43 10.61 -22.10
C ILE A 182 6.76 11.46 -23.34
N GLN A 183 6.97 12.78 -23.18
CA GLN A 183 7.39 13.64 -24.29
C GLN A 183 8.76 13.20 -24.86
N ARG A 184 9.71 12.86 -23.98
CA ARG A 184 11.02 12.32 -24.36
C ARG A 184 10.87 10.98 -25.07
N ASP A 185 10.15 10.03 -24.48
CA ASP A 185 9.93 8.69 -25.04
C ASP A 185 9.30 8.75 -26.44
N ILE A 186 8.28 9.59 -26.63
CA ILE A 186 7.66 9.80 -27.94
C ILE A 186 8.68 10.28 -28.99
N ASN A 187 9.55 11.21 -28.61
CA ASN A 187 10.54 11.75 -29.53
C ASN A 187 11.69 10.78 -29.80
N ASP A 188 12.11 10.00 -28.81
CA ASP A 188 13.08 8.92 -28.96
C ASP A 188 12.54 7.85 -29.93
N LEU A 189 11.29 7.40 -29.73
CA LEU A 189 10.61 6.46 -30.64
C LEU A 189 10.57 6.97 -32.08
N ARG A 190 10.30 8.26 -32.28
CA ARG A 190 10.27 8.85 -33.62
C ARG A 190 11.66 8.88 -34.24
N GLN A 191 12.69 9.27 -33.49
CA GLN A 191 14.06 9.29 -33.97
C GLN A 191 14.57 7.89 -34.33
N GLU A 192 14.28 6.87 -33.51
CA GLU A 192 14.58 5.46 -33.79
C GLU A 192 13.93 4.97 -35.09
N ASN A 193 12.80 5.55 -35.47
CA ASN A 193 12.07 5.23 -36.70
C ASN A 193 12.33 6.23 -37.84
N TYR A 194 13.42 7.02 -37.74
CA TYR A 194 13.85 8.00 -38.75
C TYR A 194 12.78 9.07 -39.06
N LEU A 195 12.01 9.47 -38.05
CA LEU A 195 11.02 10.54 -38.13
C LEU A 195 11.52 11.78 -37.36
N PRO A 196 11.19 13.00 -37.81
CA PRO A 196 11.45 14.21 -37.05
C PRO A 196 10.73 14.18 -35.70
N SER A 197 11.35 14.71 -34.65
CA SER A 197 10.71 14.91 -33.35
C SER A 197 9.46 15.79 -33.45
N LEU A 198 8.46 15.53 -32.61
CA LEU A 198 7.29 16.38 -32.47
C LEU A 198 7.63 17.63 -31.66
N SER A 199 7.10 18.77 -32.10
CA SER A 199 7.16 20.02 -31.35
C SER A 199 6.03 20.07 -30.33
N PHE A 200 6.36 19.85 -29.05
CA PHE A 200 5.42 20.03 -27.94
C PHE A 200 5.23 21.52 -27.65
N THR A 201 4.01 22.00 -27.76
CA THR A 201 3.69 23.43 -27.61
C THR A 201 2.91 23.69 -26.33
N LYS A 202 3.22 24.80 -25.65
CA LYS A 202 2.53 25.20 -24.41
C LYS A 202 1.00 25.24 -24.57
N GLU A 203 0.51 25.79 -25.68
CA GLU A 203 -0.92 25.86 -25.95
C GLU A 203 -1.56 24.46 -25.98
N ALA A 204 -0.92 23.52 -26.67
CA ALA A 204 -1.42 22.15 -26.79
C ALA A 204 -1.30 21.38 -25.46
N ASP A 205 -0.23 21.59 -24.69
CA ASP A 205 -0.06 21.04 -23.34
C ASP A 205 -1.15 21.56 -22.39
N ASP A 206 -1.41 22.87 -22.38
CA ASP A 206 -2.44 23.49 -21.54
C ASP A 206 -3.85 22.94 -21.87
N TYR A 207 -4.14 22.72 -23.16
CA TYR A 207 -5.39 22.12 -23.60
C TYR A 207 -5.49 20.64 -23.19
N ALA A 208 -4.43 19.86 -23.43
CA ALA A 208 -4.36 18.47 -23.05
C ALA A 208 -4.49 18.27 -21.53
N LEU A 209 -3.93 19.18 -20.73
CA LEU A 209 -4.08 19.17 -19.28
C LEU A 209 -5.54 19.41 -18.86
N LYS A 210 -6.23 20.38 -19.49
CA LYS A 210 -7.66 20.58 -19.24
C LYS A 210 -8.49 19.34 -19.59
N CYS A 211 -8.16 18.66 -20.68
CA CYS A 211 -8.76 17.39 -21.04
C CYS A 211 -8.54 16.31 -19.96
N ALA A 212 -7.31 16.15 -19.49
CA ALA A 212 -6.95 15.21 -18.42
C ALA A 212 -7.71 15.50 -17.11
N LEU A 213 -7.73 16.76 -16.68
CA LEU A 213 -8.45 17.21 -15.48
C LEU A 213 -9.96 17.01 -15.59
N ASN A 214 -10.55 17.27 -16.77
CA ASN A 214 -11.97 17.01 -17.00
C ASN A 214 -12.26 15.50 -16.97
N LYS A 215 -11.39 14.69 -17.57
CA LYS A 215 -11.52 13.24 -17.58
C LYS A 215 -11.47 12.65 -16.17
N ALA A 216 -10.58 13.16 -15.31
CA ALA A 216 -10.48 12.76 -13.90
C ALA A 216 -11.80 12.98 -13.12
N LYS A 217 -12.58 13.97 -13.55
CA LYS A 217 -13.85 14.39 -12.91
C LYS A 217 -15.09 13.96 -13.68
N ASP A 218 -14.94 13.03 -14.63
CA ASP A 218 -16.02 12.56 -15.52
C ASP A 218 -16.75 13.70 -16.27
N LYS A 219 -16.01 14.76 -16.65
CA LYS A 219 -16.50 15.90 -17.43
C LYS A 219 -16.11 15.76 -18.91
N ALA A 220 -16.92 16.36 -19.79
CA ALA A 220 -16.63 16.45 -21.21
C ALA A 220 -15.32 17.25 -21.48
N PRO A 221 -14.57 16.93 -22.55
CA PRO A 221 -13.40 17.72 -22.93
C PRO A 221 -13.83 19.15 -23.34
N PRO A 222 -12.95 20.16 -23.17
CA PRO A 222 -13.21 21.52 -23.66
C PRO A 222 -13.40 21.56 -25.18
N PRO A 223 -14.12 22.56 -25.73
CA PRO A 223 -14.24 22.74 -27.18
C PRO A 223 -12.87 22.86 -27.86
N MET A 224 -12.69 22.19 -29.01
CA MET A 224 -11.42 22.18 -29.73
C MET A 224 -11.08 23.57 -30.31
N PRO A 225 -9.81 24.02 -30.24
CA PRO A 225 -9.40 25.27 -30.87
C PRO A 225 -9.57 25.24 -32.39
N HIS A 226 -10.18 26.28 -32.96
CA HIS A 226 -10.53 26.33 -34.39
C HIS A 226 -9.32 26.49 -35.33
N HIS A 227 -8.19 26.98 -34.82
CA HIS A 227 -6.96 27.20 -35.60
C HIS A 227 -6.07 25.97 -35.67
N TRP A 228 -6.44 24.87 -35.00
CA TRP A 228 -5.73 23.61 -35.14
C TRP A 228 -6.22 22.88 -36.40
N GLY A 229 -5.28 22.34 -37.16
CA GLY A 229 -5.57 21.51 -38.34
C GLY A 229 -6.10 20.13 -37.96
N GLU A 230 -5.80 19.12 -38.78
CA GLU A 230 -6.16 17.74 -38.46
C GLU A 230 -5.55 17.33 -37.11
N THR A 231 -6.40 16.96 -36.15
CA THR A 231 -6.01 16.69 -34.77
C THR A 231 -6.50 15.30 -34.33
N GLN A 232 -5.62 14.53 -33.70
CA GLN A 232 -5.96 13.26 -33.06
C GLN A 232 -5.79 13.35 -31.54
N PHE A 233 -6.80 12.93 -30.79
CA PHE A 233 -6.77 12.82 -29.34
C PHE A 233 -6.57 11.37 -28.90
N LEU A 234 -5.68 11.15 -27.93
CA LEU A 234 -5.54 9.90 -27.21
C LEU A 234 -5.76 10.17 -25.73
N PHE A 235 -6.72 9.46 -25.14
CA PHE A 235 -6.98 9.49 -23.70
C PHE A 235 -6.47 8.18 -23.11
N ILE A 236 -5.51 8.29 -22.21
CA ILE A 236 -4.94 7.16 -21.48
C ILE A 236 -5.37 7.31 -20.03
N THR A 237 -5.89 6.24 -19.45
CA THR A 237 -6.31 6.19 -18.05
C THR A 237 -5.72 4.93 -17.46
N SER A 238 -4.69 5.09 -16.63
CA SER A 238 -3.95 3.95 -16.09
C SER A 238 -3.49 4.19 -14.65
N PRO A 239 -3.65 3.22 -13.75
CA PRO A 239 -3.08 3.27 -12.40
C PRO A 239 -1.57 2.95 -12.40
N THR A 240 -0.98 2.61 -13.54
CA THR A 240 0.46 2.40 -13.70
C THR A 240 0.98 3.11 -14.95
N LEU A 241 2.24 3.54 -14.92
CA LEU A 241 2.94 4.06 -16.10
C LEU A 241 3.63 2.93 -16.89
N GLU A 242 3.68 1.72 -16.34
CA GLU A 242 4.23 0.55 -17.03
C GLU A 242 3.36 0.18 -18.24
N GLY A 243 4.01 -0.09 -19.38
CA GLY A 243 3.34 -0.54 -20.60
C GLY A 243 2.53 0.52 -21.37
N ILE A 244 2.38 1.75 -20.85
CA ILE A 244 1.54 2.78 -21.50
C ILE A 244 2.05 3.18 -22.89
N GLN A 245 3.36 2.99 -23.17
CA GLN A 245 3.95 3.25 -24.48
C GLN A 245 3.22 2.50 -25.60
N SER A 246 2.81 1.25 -25.34
CA SER A 246 2.08 0.42 -26.32
C SER A 246 0.78 1.08 -26.82
N ILE A 247 0.19 1.98 -26.03
CA ILE A 247 -1.08 2.65 -26.35
C ILE A 247 -0.90 3.75 -27.40
N TYR A 248 0.23 4.48 -27.34
CA TYR A 248 0.47 5.61 -28.25
C TYR A 248 1.49 5.32 -29.36
N ARG A 249 2.32 4.27 -29.23
CA ARG A 249 3.41 3.94 -30.16
C ARG A 249 3.02 4.07 -31.63
N ASP A 250 2.01 3.33 -32.07
CA ASP A 250 1.61 3.33 -33.49
C ASP A 250 1.00 4.67 -33.96
N LYS A 251 0.45 5.46 -33.04
CA LYS A 251 -0.18 6.74 -33.38
C LYS A 251 0.88 7.83 -33.57
N VAL A 252 1.89 7.85 -32.70
CA VAL A 252 2.97 8.86 -32.77
C VAL A 252 3.94 8.64 -33.91
N LEU A 253 3.94 7.46 -34.55
CA LEU A 253 4.77 7.16 -35.71
C LEU A 253 4.15 7.58 -37.06
N LYS A 254 2.96 8.19 -37.07
CA LYS A 254 2.41 8.77 -38.30
C LYS A 254 3.24 9.99 -38.73
N LYS A 255 3.62 10.01 -40.01
CA LYS A 255 4.48 11.05 -40.61
C LYS A 255 3.83 12.43 -40.68
N THR A 256 2.50 12.49 -40.69
CA THR A 256 1.74 13.73 -40.88
C THR A 256 1.81 14.66 -39.66
N TYR A 257 2.08 14.13 -38.46
CA TYR A 257 2.14 14.92 -37.24
C TYR A 257 3.49 15.61 -37.07
N THR A 258 3.44 16.92 -36.84
CA THR A 258 4.61 17.79 -36.58
C THR A 258 4.57 18.43 -35.20
N ARG A 259 3.36 18.64 -34.64
CA ARG A 259 3.12 19.27 -33.34
C ARG A 259 2.36 18.33 -32.42
N ALA A 260 2.57 18.52 -31.11
CA ALA A 260 1.85 17.77 -30.10
C ALA A 260 1.58 18.59 -28.83
N GLY A 261 0.71 18.06 -27.99
CA GLY A 261 0.48 18.51 -26.61
C GLY A 261 0.26 17.32 -25.69
N LEU A 262 0.80 17.38 -24.48
CA LEU A 262 0.65 16.33 -23.48
C LEU A 262 0.19 16.94 -22.15
N GLY A 263 -0.90 16.41 -21.62
CA GLY A 263 -1.43 16.77 -20.32
C GLY A 263 -1.51 15.55 -19.42
N VAL A 264 -1.05 15.69 -18.18
CA VAL A 264 -1.05 14.63 -17.18
C VAL A 264 -1.76 15.15 -15.93
N SER A 265 -2.69 14.36 -15.40
CA SER A 265 -3.27 14.58 -14.08
C SER A 265 -3.33 13.27 -13.31
N PHE A 266 -3.01 13.29 -12.02
CA PHE A 266 -3.19 12.19 -11.10
C PHE A 266 -4.30 12.51 -10.11
N ASP A 267 -5.34 11.69 -10.07
CA ASP A 267 -6.45 11.88 -9.14
C ASP A 267 -7.11 10.56 -8.76
N LYS A 268 -7.85 10.56 -7.65
CA LYS A 268 -8.76 9.48 -7.28
C LYS A 268 -10.11 9.70 -7.95
N SER A 269 -10.75 8.63 -8.40
CA SER A 269 -12.12 8.67 -8.91
C SER A 269 -12.95 7.52 -8.37
N SER A 270 -14.26 7.54 -8.61
CA SER A 270 -15.16 6.43 -8.24
C SER A 270 -14.68 5.09 -8.83
N LYS A 271 -14.14 5.12 -10.06
CA LYS A 271 -13.58 3.96 -10.76
C LYS A 271 -12.18 3.60 -10.25
N TYR A 272 -11.36 4.60 -9.90
CA TYR A 272 -9.98 4.41 -9.44
C TYR A 272 -9.77 5.06 -8.07
N PRO A 273 -10.28 4.45 -6.99
CA PRO A 273 -10.20 5.04 -5.66
C PRO A 273 -8.79 4.95 -5.05
N GLY A 274 -7.93 4.09 -5.58
CA GLY A 274 -6.49 4.04 -5.27
C GLY A 274 -5.65 5.06 -6.05
N GLY A 275 -6.28 5.89 -6.89
CA GLY A 275 -5.62 6.88 -7.74
C GLY A 275 -5.30 6.37 -9.14
N CYS A 276 -5.27 7.27 -10.11
CA CYS A 276 -5.01 6.96 -11.51
C CYS A 276 -4.39 8.15 -12.24
N TYR A 277 -3.50 7.87 -13.19
CA TYR A 277 -3.07 8.86 -14.16
C TYR A 277 -4.11 8.99 -15.27
N PHE A 278 -4.53 10.21 -15.52
CA PHE A 278 -5.31 10.66 -16.66
C PHE A 278 -4.37 11.43 -17.57
N ILE A 279 -4.03 10.84 -18.72
CA ILE A 279 -3.09 11.41 -19.67
C ILE A 279 -3.84 11.69 -20.96
N THR A 280 -3.70 12.90 -21.48
CA THR A 280 -4.21 13.26 -22.80
C THR A 280 -3.04 13.60 -23.69
N LEU A 281 -2.91 12.90 -24.81
CA LEU A 281 -1.98 13.23 -25.89
C LEU A 281 -2.78 13.80 -27.07
N VAL A 282 -2.35 14.96 -27.54
CA VAL A 282 -2.89 15.63 -28.71
C VAL A 282 -1.81 15.60 -29.80
N LEU A 283 -2.16 15.09 -30.98
CA LEU A 283 -1.28 15.05 -32.15
C LEU A 283 -1.89 15.94 -33.24
N ILE A 284 -1.09 16.84 -33.80
CA ILE A 284 -1.55 17.88 -34.74
C ILE A 284 -0.73 17.78 -36.02
N SER A 285 -1.43 17.63 -37.16
CA SER A 285 -0.81 17.69 -38.49
C SER A 285 -0.69 19.16 -38.93
N GLU A 286 0.39 19.47 -39.64
CA GLU A 286 0.42 20.68 -40.47
C GLU A 286 -0.34 20.39 -41.78
N ASN A 287 -1.18 21.34 -42.19
CA ASN A 287 -1.82 21.32 -43.50
C ASN A 287 -0.83 21.72 -44.59
#